data_AF-A0A1G1XRZ8-F1
#
_entry.id   AF-A0A1G1XRZ8-F1
#
_cell.length_a   1.000
_cell.length_b   1.000
_cell.length_c   1.000
_cell.angle_alpha   90.00
_cell.angle_beta   90.00
_cell.angle_gamma   90.00
#
_symmetry.space_group_name_H-M   'P 1'
#
loop_
_entity.id
_entity.type
_entity.pdbx_description
1 polymer ?
#
loop_
_entity_poly.entity_id
_entity_poly.type
_entity_poly.pdbx_seq_one_letter_code
_entity_poly.pdbx_strand_id
1 'polypeptide(L)'
;MNGKVIGHITPAKPPQMEEGVFYDLTPPSVIQGKIYHRVMCEYRVPNQPDEYVVKGIPEGGVTPKSFVLKFTDRGKVIPRKSENQQGF
;
A
#
# COMPACT_ATOMS: atom_id res chain seq x y z
N MET A 1 26.25 -30.68 11.96
CA MET A 1 25.79 -29.29 12.17
C MET A 1 25.23 -28.81 10.83
N ASN A 2 23.91 -28.71 10.70
CA ASN A 2 23.27 -28.29 9.46
C ASN A 2 23.38 -26.77 9.31
N GLY A 3 24.18 -26.32 8.34
CA GLY A 3 24.33 -24.92 7.98
C GLY A 3 23.00 -24.35 7.49
N LYS A 4 22.45 -23.41 8.27
CA LYS A 4 21.24 -22.66 7.95
C LYS A 4 21.52 -21.80 6.72
N VAL A 5 20.85 -22.12 5.61
CA VAL A 5 20.86 -21.31 4.38
C VAL A 5 20.34 -19.92 4.72
N ILE A 6 21.21 -18.92 4.65
CA ILE A 6 20.81 -17.50 4.71
C ILE A 6 20.28 -17.18 3.31
N GLY A 7 18.97 -17.34 3.13
CA GLY A 7 18.32 -16.98 1.88
C GLY A 7 18.63 -15.52 1.55
N HIS A 8 19.19 -15.28 0.37
CA HIS A 8 19.29 -13.96 -0.22
C HIS A 8 17.91 -13.30 -0.19
N ILE A 9 17.72 -12.30 0.67
CA ILE A 9 16.59 -11.38 0.59
C ILE A 9 16.77 -10.57 -0.69
N THR A 10 16.28 -11.11 -1.81
CA THR A 10 16.09 -10.36 -3.05
C THR A 10 15.35 -9.08 -2.68
N PRO A 11 15.79 -7.89 -3.15
CA PRO A 11 15.03 -6.66 -2.89
C PRO A 11 13.63 -6.90 -3.44
N ALA A 12 12.63 -6.98 -2.56
CA ALA A 12 11.25 -7.14 -2.98
C ALA A 12 10.97 -5.99 -3.95
N LYS A 13 10.63 -6.31 -5.20
CA LYS A 13 10.16 -5.31 -6.16
C LYS A 13 9.06 -4.47 -5.47
N PRO A 14 8.95 -3.17 -5.72
CA PRO A 14 7.86 -2.38 -5.18
C PRO A 14 6.54 -3.10 -5.41
N PRO A 15 5.65 -3.15 -4.41
CA PRO A 15 4.35 -3.75 -4.60
C PRO A 15 3.64 -3.05 -5.75
N GLN A 16 3.19 -3.84 -6.71
CA GLN A 16 2.51 -3.32 -7.89
C GLN A 16 1.03 -3.17 -7.57
N MET A 17 0.55 -1.93 -7.57
CA MET A 17 -0.87 -1.60 -7.44
C MET A 17 -1.45 -1.25 -8.82
N GLU A 18 -2.56 -1.90 -9.17
CA GLU A 18 -3.37 -1.64 -10.37
C GLU A 18 -4.36 -0.50 -10.13
N GLU A 19 -4.46 0.42 -11.09
CA GLU A 19 -5.43 1.53 -11.10
C GLU A 19 -6.88 1.03 -10.97
N GLY A 20 -7.66 1.72 -10.15
CA GLY A 20 -9.05 1.38 -9.83
C GLY A 20 -9.24 0.22 -8.86
N VAL A 21 -8.16 -0.44 -8.42
CA VAL A 21 -8.24 -1.60 -7.52
C VAL A 21 -8.02 -1.19 -6.06
N PHE A 22 -8.78 -1.80 -5.15
CA PHE A 22 -8.62 -1.62 -3.71
C PHE A 22 -7.57 -2.55 -3.12
N TYR A 23 -6.83 -2.02 -2.16
CA TYR A 23 -5.78 -2.73 -1.43
C TYR A 23 -5.92 -2.50 0.06
N ASP A 24 -5.89 -3.60 0.82
CA ASP A 24 -5.72 -3.60 2.27
C ASP A 24 -4.24 -3.44 2.60
N LEU A 25 -3.92 -2.51 3.50
CA LEU A 25 -2.57 -2.17 3.93
C LEU A 25 -2.24 -2.90 5.23
N THR A 26 -1.22 -3.76 5.22
CA THR A 26 -0.72 -4.43 6.42
C THR A 26 0.76 -4.10 6.65
N PRO A 27 1.13 -3.44 7.76
CA PRO A 27 0.24 -2.78 8.72
C PRO A 27 -0.46 -1.56 8.07
N PRO A 28 -1.47 -0.97 8.74
CA PRO A 28 -2.14 0.24 8.27
C PRO A 28 -1.13 1.39 8.11
N SER A 29 -1.36 2.24 7.11
CA SER A 29 -0.50 3.40 6.88
C SER A 29 -1.00 4.61 7.67
N VAL A 30 -0.07 5.31 8.33
CA VAL A 30 -0.37 6.54 9.07
C VAL A 30 0.10 7.74 8.27
N ILE A 31 -0.84 8.53 7.75
CA ILE A 31 -0.56 9.71 6.91
C ILE A 31 -1.18 10.93 7.59
N GLN A 32 -0.35 11.93 7.92
CA GLN A 32 -0.78 13.17 8.60
C GLN A 32 -1.61 12.91 9.87
N GLY A 33 -1.21 11.93 10.68
CA GLY A 33 -1.90 11.55 11.91
C GLY A 33 -3.21 10.76 11.72
N LYS A 34 -3.53 10.35 10.48
CA LYS A 34 -4.71 9.54 10.17
C LYS A 34 -4.31 8.14 9.74
N ILE A 35 -5.07 7.14 10.20
CA ILE A 35 -4.82 5.72 9.94
C ILE A 35 -5.64 5.29 8.72
N TYR A 36 -5.01 4.64 7.75
CA TYR A 36 -5.63 4.10 6.55
C TYR A 36 -5.38 2.59 6.49
N HIS A 37 -6.46 1.82 6.58
CA HIS A 37 -6.43 0.36 6.43
C HIS A 37 -6.59 -0.09 4.99
N ARG A 38 -7.34 0.68 4.19
CA ARG A 38 -7.66 0.36 2.81
C ARG A 38 -7.55 1.59 1.93
N VAL A 39 -7.05 1.39 0.72
CA VAL A 39 -6.91 2.43 -0.29
C VAL A 39 -7.26 1.90 -1.67
N MET A 40 -7.81 2.74 -2.54
CA MET A 40 -7.91 2.51 -3.98
C MET A 40 -6.68 3.09 -4.66
N CYS A 41 -6.06 2.36 -5.57
CA CYS A 41 -5.04 2.95 -6.45
C CYS A 41 -5.72 3.88 -7.47
N GLU A 42 -5.33 5.14 -7.54
CA GLU A 42 -5.75 6.04 -8.62
C GLU A 42 -4.80 5.91 -9.80
N TYR A 43 -3.49 6.06 -9.58
CA TYR A 43 -2.47 5.82 -10.61
C TYR A 43 -1.07 5.74 -9.97
N ARG A 44 -0.12 5.21 -10.73
CA ARG A 44 1.31 5.23 -10.35
C ARG A 44 1.93 6.57 -10.72
N VAL A 45 2.72 7.14 -9.82
CA VAL A 45 3.40 8.42 -10.09
C VAL A 45 4.43 8.23 -11.22
N PRO A 46 4.40 9.04 -12.30
CA PRO A 46 5.37 8.93 -13.39
C PRO A 46 6.81 9.05 -12.89
N ASN A 47 7.70 8.18 -13.39
CA ASN A 47 9.12 8.12 -13.01
C ASN A 47 9.41 7.75 -11.54
N GLN A 48 8.38 7.44 -10.73
CA GLN A 48 8.52 7.10 -9.31
C GLN A 48 7.93 5.70 -9.05
N PRO A 49 8.73 4.63 -9.23
CA PRO A 49 8.20 3.27 -9.19
C PRO A 49 7.66 2.84 -7.82
N ASP A 50 8.07 3.49 -6.74
CA ASP A 50 7.66 3.18 -5.37
C ASP A 50 6.52 4.09 -4.85
N GLU A 51 5.96 4.95 -5.71
CA GLU A 51 4.93 5.93 -5.34
C GLU A 51 3.64 5.75 -6.14
N TYR A 52 2.52 5.74 -5.42
CA TYR A 52 1.18 5.63 -5.97
C TYR A 52 0.32 6.75 -5.41
N VAL A 53 -0.48 7.38 -6.28
CA VAL A 53 -1.59 8.22 -5.82
C VAL A 53 -2.74 7.28 -5.48
N VAL A 54 -3.21 7.35 -4.25
CA VAL A 54 -4.25 6.47 -3.73
C VAL A 54 -5.34 7.28 -3.06
N LYS A 55 -6.55 6.73 -3.06
CA LYS A 55 -7.72 7.30 -2.39
C LYS A 55 -8.17 6.38 -1.27
N GLY A 56 -8.18 6.87 -0.03
CA GLY A 56 -8.59 6.09 1.13
C GLY A 56 -9.49 6.87 2.08
N ILE A 57 -10.29 6.16 2.87
CA ILE A 57 -11.07 6.74 3.98
C ILE A 57 -10.29 6.46 5.27
N PRO A 58 -9.96 7.49 6.06
CA PRO A 58 -9.26 7.29 7.33
C PRO A 58 -10.18 6.58 8.33
N GLU A 59 -9.59 5.86 9.28
CA GLU A 59 -10.33 5.24 10.39
C GLU A 59 -11.21 6.28 11.11
N GLY A 60 -12.49 5.94 11.32
CA GLY A 60 -13.49 6.84 11.91
C GLY A 60 -13.96 7.99 11.01
N GLY A 61 -13.45 8.10 9.79
CA GLY A 61 -13.90 9.05 8.78
C GLY A 61 -14.98 8.48 7.85
N VAL A 62 -15.66 9.37 7.13
CA VAL A 62 -16.64 9.02 6.08
C VAL A 62 -16.29 9.61 4.72
N THR A 63 -15.31 10.52 4.66
CA THR A 63 -14.93 11.20 3.44
C THR A 63 -13.60 10.63 2.91
N PRO A 64 -13.56 10.14 1.67
CA PRO A 64 -12.32 9.67 1.06
C PRO A 64 -11.37 10.84 0.78
N LYS A 65 -10.06 10.57 0.90
CA LYS A 65 -8.97 11.52 0.67
C LYS A 65 -7.93 10.91 -0.25
N SER A 66 -7.46 11.69 -1.21
CA SER A 66 -6.33 11.33 -2.05
C SER A 66 -5.01 11.73 -1.39
N PHE A 67 -4.02 10.84 -1.46
CA PHE A 67 -2.66 11.08 -0.96
C PHE A 67 -1.65 10.21 -1.71
N VAL A 68 -0.36 10.55 -1.60
CA VAL A 68 0.73 9.74 -2.16
C VAL A 68 1.12 8.67 -1.13
N LEU A 69 0.97 7.41 -1.51
CA LEU A 69 1.50 6.27 -0.77
C LEU A 69 2.89 5.94 -1.31
N LYS A 70 3.92 6.07 -0.47
CA LYS A 70 5.31 5.79 -0.81
C LYS A 70 5.81 4.55 -0.07
N PHE A 71 6.29 3.56 -0.81
CA PHE A 71 6.90 2.35 -0.25
C PHE A 71 8.40 2.59 0.01
N THR A 72 8.72 3.35 1.06
CA THR A 72 10.12 3.69 1.43
C THR A 72 10.90 2.51 2.02
N ASP A 73 10.23 1.69 2.82
CA ASP A 73 10.78 0.48 3.43
C ASP A 73 10.16 -0.74 2.75
N ARG A 74 10.87 -1.26 1.74
CA ARG A 74 10.45 -2.45 0.97
C ARG A 74 10.09 -3.58 1.94
N GLY A 75 8.80 -3.93 2.01
CA GLY A 75 8.27 -5.02 2.83
C GLY A 75 7.64 -4.64 4.17
N LYS A 76 7.67 -3.36 4.61
CA LYS A 76 6.95 -2.97 5.84
C LYS A 76 5.44 -2.92 5.61
N VAL A 77 5.00 -2.20 4.59
CA VAL A 77 3.58 -2.16 4.20
C VAL A 77 3.38 -3.05 2.98
N ILE A 78 2.56 -4.08 3.13
CA ILE A 78 2.23 -5.02 2.07
C ILE A 78 0.77 -4.75 1.66
N PRO A 79 0.54 -4.14 0.48
CA PRO A 79 -0.80 -3.98 -0.05
C PRO A 79 -1.29 -5.33 -0.57
N ARG A 80 -2.48 -5.76 -0.15
CA ARG A 80 -3.15 -6.97 -0.66
C ARG A 80 -4.41 -6.56 -1.39
N LYS A 81 -4.59 -7.04 -2.62
CA LYS A 81 -5.83 -6.81 -3.37
C LYS A 81 -7.02 -7.23 -2.51
N SER A 82 -8.00 -6.35 -2.39
CA SER A 82 -9.26 -6.62 -1.71
C SER A 82 -10.39 -6.56 -2.72
N GLU A 83 -11.48 -7.30 -2.48
CA GLU A 83 -12.71 -7.11 -3.24
C GLU A 83 -13.19 -5.65 -3.10
N ASN A 84 -13.85 -5.12 -4.13
CA ASN A 84 -14.51 -3.81 -4.04
C ASN A 84 -15.41 -3.81 -2.81
N GLN A 85 -15.10 -2.99 -1.81
CA GLN A 85 -16.07 -2.72 -0.77
C GLN A 85 -17.18 -1.90 -1.42
N GLN A 86 -18.38 -2.48 -1.52
CA GLN A 86 -19.57 -1.70 -1.88
C GLN A 86 -19.67 -0.54 -0.88
N GLY A 87 -19.44 0.70 -1.33
CA GLY A 87 -19.53 1.89 -0.48
C GLY A 87 -18.41 2.93 -0.60
N PHE A 88 -17.71 3.04 -1.74
CA PHE A 88 -17.06 4.31 -2.11
C PHE A 88 -18.09 5.30 -2.69
#